data_AF-W1P1K2-F1
#
_entry.id   AF-W1P1K2-F1
#
_cell.length_a   1.000
_cell.length_b   1.000
_cell.length_c   1.000
_cell.angle_alpha   90.00
_cell.angle_beta   90.00
_cell.angle_gamma   90.00
#
_symmetry.space_group_name_H-M   'P 1'
#
loop_
_entity.id
_entity.type
_entity.pdbx_description
1 polymer ?
#
loop_
_entity_poly.entity_id
_entity_poly.type
_entity_poly.pdbx_seq_one_letter_code
_entity_poly.pdbx_strand_id
1 'polypeptide(L)'
;MQHHVADGASGLHFINAWSDLTRGLPLSEPHPFIDRTLLRARDPPTPLFSHIEYQPPPPMKRPPSEPPSSPSVAIFTLTRAQLDTLKSRARDSGSPSTYSSYEMLAGHVWRCSCKARNLPDDQLTKMYIATDGRSRLRPLLPAGYFGNVIFTATPIAVAGDLMSRPAYVAAGCIRQALARMDDDYLRSALDYLEIQPDLGALVRGAHTFRCPNIGITSWARLPIHDADFGWGRPVFMGPGGIAYEGLAFVLPSPSGDGSLSLAISLQADHMVLFKKYFYDI
;
A
#
# COMPACT_ATOMS: atom_id res chain seq x y z
N MET A 1 -13.99 -10.53 5.61
CA MET A 1 -13.05 -11.45 6.27
C MET A 1 -12.41 -10.72 7.44
N GLN A 2 -12.31 -11.37 8.62
CA GLN A 2 -11.73 -10.76 9.81
C GLN A 2 -10.19 -10.86 9.73
N HIS A 3 -9.47 -9.74 9.88
CA HIS A 3 -8.02 -9.65 9.66
C HIS A 3 -7.13 -10.46 10.61
N HIS A 4 -7.60 -10.93 11.76
CA HIS A 4 -6.88 -11.84 12.64
C HIS A 4 -6.73 -13.23 12.01
N VAL A 5 -7.61 -13.59 11.08
CA VAL A 5 -7.57 -14.90 10.41
C VAL A 5 -6.56 -14.88 9.26
N ALA A 6 -6.64 -13.91 8.36
CA ALA A 6 -5.92 -13.92 7.09
C ALA A 6 -5.76 -12.51 6.51
N ASP A 7 -4.67 -12.32 5.77
CA ASP A 7 -4.47 -11.15 4.92
C ASP A 7 -5.19 -11.28 3.56
N GLY A 8 -5.10 -10.24 2.72
CA GLY A 8 -5.75 -10.20 1.42
C GLY A 8 -5.31 -11.33 0.48
N ALA A 9 -4.04 -11.73 0.50
CA ALA A 9 -3.53 -12.82 -0.32
C ALA A 9 -4.15 -14.17 0.09
N SER A 10 -4.15 -14.48 1.38
CA SER A 10 -4.76 -15.70 1.92
C SER A 10 -6.28 -15.69 1.76
N GLY A 11 -6.91 -14.52 1.87
CA GLY A 11 -8.34 -14.37 1.67
C GLY A 11 -8.77 -14.58 0.22
N LEU A 12 -8.00 -14.09 -0.74
CA LEU A 12 -8.25 -14.33 -2.17
C LEU A 12 -7.96 -15.77 -2.56
N HIS A 13 -6.97 -16.41 -1.96
CA HIS A 13 -6.77 -17.85 -2.12
C HIS A 13 -8.04 -18.62 -1.76
N PHE A 14 -8.68 -18.29 -0.63
CA PHE A 14 -9.97 -18.89 -0.27
C PHE A 14 -11.09 -18.61 -1.29
N ILE A 15 -11.26 -17.37 -1.73
CA ILE A 15 -12.34 -17.00 -2.68
C ILE A 15 -12.13 -17.69 -4.04
N ASN A 16 -10.90 -17.73 -4.54
CA ASN A 16 -10.59 -18.36 -5.82
C ASN A 16 -10.78 -19.88 -5.73
N ALA A 17 -10.32 -20.52 -4.65
CA ALA A 17 -10.56 -21.94 -4.40
C ALA A 17 -12.05 -22.28 -4.29
N TRP A 18 -12.85 -21.40 -3.68
CA TRP A 18 -14.30 -21.55 -3.65
C TRP A 18 -14.89 -21.48 -5.07
N SER A 19 -14.44 -20.54 -5.90
CA SER A 19 -14.89 -20.43 -7.29
C SER A 19 -14.51 -21.66 -8.14
N ASP A 20 -13.35 -22.25 -7.89
CA ASP A 20 -12.92 -23.51 -8.53
C ASP A 20 -13.87 -24.66 -8.19
N LEU A 21 -14.15 -24.84 -6.90
CA LEU A 21 -15.07 -25.88 -6.43
C LEU A 21 -16.48 -25.73 -7.02
N THR A 22 -16.99 -24.50 -7.15
CA THR A 22 -18.31 -24.28 -7.76
C THR A 22 -18.38 -24.64 -9.25
N ARG A 23 -17.24 -24.65 -9.94
CA ARG A 23 -17.13 -25.09 -11.33
C ARG A 23 -16.82 -26.58 -11.48
N GLY A 24 -16.78 -27.32 -10.38
CA GLY A 24 -16.41 -28.74 -10.37
C GLY A 24 -14.93 -29.00 -10.62
N LEU A 25 -14.07 -27.97 -10.44
CA LEU A 25 -12.62 -28.13 -10.51
C LEU A 25 -12.07 -28.64 -9.17
N PRO A 26 -10.97 -29.40 -9.18
CA PRO A 26 -10.27 -29.75 -7.94
C PRO A 26 -9.75 -28.49 -7.25
N LEU A 27 -9.53 -28.57 -5.93
CA LEU A 27 -8.84 -27.51 -5.19
C LEU A 27 -7.46 -27.26 -5.82
N SER A 28 -7.25 -26.04 -6.30
CA SER A 28 -5.97 -25.62 -6.86
C SER A 28 -4.86 -25.67 -5.80
N GLU A 29 -3.69 -26.20 -6.17
CA GLU A 29 -2.48 -26.13 -5.36
C GLU A 29 -1.90 -24.70 -5.39
N PRO A 30 -1.18 -24.25 -4.34
CA PRO A 30 -0.84 -24.99 -3.13
C PRO A 30 -1.99 -25.06 -2.11
N HIS A 31 -2.19 -26.20 -1.47
CA HIS A 31 -3.07 -26.30 -0.30
C HIS A 31 -2.70 -25.31 0.82
N PRO A 32 -3.68 -24.82 1.60
CA PRO A 32 -3.41 -23.87 2.67
C PRO A 32 -2.51 -24.48 3.75
N PHE A 33 -1.36 -23.85 3.99
CA PHE A 33 -0.46 -24.18 5.08
C PHE A 33 -0.85 -23.37 6.33
N ILE A 34 -1.27 -24.05 7.40
CA ILE A 34 -1.86 -23.42 8.59
C ILE A 34 -0.95 -23.65 9.80
N ASP A 35 0.17 -22.94 9.84
CA ASP A 35 1.01 -22.83 11.02
C ASP A 35 1.65 -21.43 11.07
N ARG A 36 1.13 -20.59 11.97
CA ARG A 36 1.59 -19.19 12.14
C ARG A 36 2.81 -19.10 13.07
N THR A 37 3.25 -20.21 13.68
CA THR A 37 4.42 -20.21 14.57
C THR A 37 5.72 -19.93 13.81
N LEU A 38 5.72 -20.06 12.48
CA LEU A 38 6.84 -19.64 11.62
C LEU A 38 7.19 -18.14 11.73
N LEU A 39 6.23 -17.33 12.18
CA LEU A 39 6.40 -15.89 12.44
C LEU A 39 6.50 -15.56 13.94
N ARG A 40 6.80 -16.54 14.80
CA ARG A 40 7.10 -16.27 16.20
C ARG A 40 8.37 -15.40 16.30
N ALA A 41 8.36 -14.44 17.22
CA ALA A 41 9.54 -13.67 17.58
C ALA A 41 10.65 -14.58 18.14
N ARG A 42 11.88 -14.08 18.13
CA ARG A 42 13.01 -14.76 18.78
C ARG A 42 12.84 -14.76 20.29
N ASP A 43 13.51 -15.68 20.97
CA ASP A 43 13.54 -15.77 22.43
C ASP A 43 15.01 -15.74 22.91
N PRO A 44 15.48 -14.65 23.54
CA PRO A 44 14.74 -13.42 23.83
C PRO A 44 14.50 -12.55 22.57
N PRO A 45 13.43 -11.72 22.55
CA PRO A 45 13.23 -10.76 21.48
C PRO A 45 14.37 -9.73 21.45
N THR A 46 15.00 -9.54 20.29
CA THR A 46 16.15 -8.64 20.09
C THR A 46 15.96 -7.74 18.86
N PRO A 47 15.14 -6.67 18.97
CA PRO A 47 14.95 -5.72 17.89
C PRO A 47 16.29 -5.07 17.49
N LEU A 48 16.63 -5.15 16.20
CA LEU A 48 17.87 -4.60 15.65
C LEU A 48 17.71 -3.17 15.14
N PHE A 49 16.47 -2.76 14.85
CA PHE A 49 16.16 -1.48 14.26
C PHE A 49 15.11 -0.70 15.05
N SER A 50 15.13 0.62 14.86
CA SER A 50 13.97 1.45 15.18
C SER A 50 12.87 1.19 14.14
N HIS A 51 11.69 0.81 14.61
CA HIS A 51 10.51 0.53 13.79
C HIS A 51 9.58 1.75 13.76
N ILE A 52 9.96 2.72 12.92
CA ILE A 52 9.26 4.01 12.75
C ILE A 52 7.83 3.85 12.19
N GLU A 53 7.52 2.68 11.64
CA GLU A 53 6.21 2.29 11.14
C GLU A 53 5.18 2.02 12.25
N TYR A 54 5.66 1.82 13.48
CA TYR A 54 4.84 1.65 14.69
C TYR A 54 4.92 2.86 15.63
N GLN A 55 5.72 3.88 15.27
CA GLN A 55 5.78 5.15 16.00
C GLN A 55 4.70 6.13 15.52
N PRO A 56 4.29 7.09 16.38
CA PRO A 56 3.32 8.11 16.00
C PRO A 56 3.66 8.81 14.68
N PRO A 57 2.67 9.08 13.82
CA PRO A 57 2.90 9.81 12.58
C PRO A 57 3.26 11.28 12.84
N PRO A 58 3.93 11.94 11.88
CA PRO A 58 4.09 13.39 11.90
C PRO A 58 2.72 14.09 12.03
N PRO A 59 2.55 14.99 13.02
CA PRO A 59 1.34 15.79 13.12
C PRO A 59 1.36 16.91 12.07
N MET A 60 0.18 17.47 11.79
CA MET A 60 0.06 18.68 10.99
C MET A 60 0.66 19.86 11.77
N LYS A 61 1.64 20.58 11.20
CA LYS A 61 2.30 21.73 11.83
C LYS A 61 1.36 22.91 12.00
N ARG A 62 0.50 23.14 11.00
CA ARG A 62 -0.49 24.21 10.98
C ARG A 62 -1.87 23.58 10.80
N PRO A 63 -2.64 23.38 11.88
CA PRO A 63 -4.00 22.85 11.75
C PRO A 63 -4.82 23.80 10.87
N PRO A 64 -5.72 23.27 10.03
CA PRO A 64 -6.60 24.11 9.21
C PRO A 64 -7.49 24.99 10.10
N SER A 65 -7.75 26.21 9.65
CA SER A 65 -8.62 27.18 10.33
C SER A 65 -10.09 26.78 10.28
N GLU A 66 -10.47 25.98 9.28
CA GLU A 66 -11.82 25.49 9.07
C GLU A 66 -11.92 24.00 9.40
N PRO A 67 -13.10 23.52 9.85
CA PRO A 67 -13.31 22.10 10.05
C PRO A 67 -13.13 21.35 8.72
N PRO A 68 -12.59 20.13 8.75
CA PRO A 68 -12.38 19.37 7.53
C PRO A 68 -13.72 19.03 6.87
N SER A 69 -13.79 19.18 5.54
CA SER A 69 -14.94 18.71 4.78
C SER A 69 -15.06 17.19 4.83
N SER A 70 -16.27 16.69 4.58
CA SER A 70 -16.53 15.25 4.57
C SER A 70 -15.63 14.54 3.56
N PRO A 71 -15.11 13.35 3.88
CA PRO A 71 -14.31 12.58 2.95
C PRO A 71 -15.15 12.16 1.74
N SER A 72 -14.53 12.22 0.57
CA SER A 72 -15.06 11.72 -0.70
C SER A 72 -14.18 10.58 -1.20
N VAL A 73 -14.76 9.63 -1.93
CA VAL A 73 -14.05 8.51 -2.54
C VAL A 73 -14.15 8.63 -4.06
N ALA A 74 -13.02 8.46 -4.75
CA ALA A 74 -12.98 8.46 -6.19
C ALA A 74 -12.05 7.36 -6.71
N ILE A 75 -12.30 6.91 -7.93
CA ILE A 75 -11.44 5.98 -8.67
C ILE A 75 -10.91 6.70 -9.91
N PHE A 76 -9.59 6.68 -10.09
CA PHE A 76 -8.91 7.27 -11.23
C PHE A 76 -8.12 6.18 -11.96
N THR A 77 -8.15 6.16 -13.29
CA THR A 77 -7.44 5.14 -14.06
C THR A 77 -6.32 5.78 -14.86
N LEU A 78 -5.11 5.25 -14.71
CA LEU A 78 -4.01 5.55 -15.61
C LEU A 78 -3.84 4.41 -16.60
N THR A 79 -3.89 4.77 -17.88
CA THR A 79 -3.56 3.87 -18.98
C THR A 79 -2.09 3.45 -18.92
N ARG A 80 -1.76 2.34 -19.58
CA ARG A 80 -0.36 1.91 -19.74
C ARG A 80 0.52 3.03 -20.31
N ALA A 81 0.02 3.76 -21.31
CA ALA A 81 0.74 4.89 -21.91
C ALA A 81 1.06 5.99 -20.89
N GLN A 82 0.08 6.39 -20.06
CA GLN A 82 0.31 7.39 -19.01
C GLN A 82 1.31 6.90 -17.94
N LEU A 83 1.24 5.62 -17.56
CA LEU A 83 2.22 5.02 -16.65
C LEU A 83 3.63 5.02 -17.25
N ASP A 84 3.76 4.77 -18.56
CA ASP A 84 5.04 4.79 -19.25
C ASP A 84 5.58 6.21 -19.44
N THR A 85 4.71 7.21 -19.63
CA THR A 85 5.08 8.65 -19.57
C THR A 85 5.60 9.05 -18.20
N LEU A 86 4.94 8.61 -17.10
CA LEU A 86 5.46 8.85 -15.76
C LEU A 86 6.89 8.29 -15.59
N LYS A 87 7.13 7.07 -16.09
CA LYS A 87 8.47 6.46 -16.04
C LYS A 87 9.49 7.17 -16.93
N SER A 88 9.10 7.64 -18.12
CA SER A 88 10.03 8.29 -19.04
C SER A 88 10.59 9.59 -18.45
N ARG A 89 9.77 10.39 -17.78
CA ARG A 89 10.20 11.61 -17.09
C ARG A 89 11.35 11.37 -16.10
N ALA A 90 11.42 10.18 -15.48
CA ALA A 90 12.53 9.80 -14.62
C ALA A 90 13.84 9.59 -15.40
N ARG A 91 13.77 8.95 -16.57
CA ARG A 91 14.93 8.73 -17.45
C ARG A 91 15.43 10.02 -18.06
N ASP A 92 14.51 10.86 -18.54
CA ASP A 92 14.84 12.12 -19.22
C ASP A 92 15.53 13.13 -18.29
N SER A 93 15.28 13.02 -16.98
CA SER A 93 15.93 13.83 -15.94
C SER A 93 17.31 13.31 -15.53
N GLY A 94 17.89 12.38 -16.29
CA GLY A 94 19.22 11.81 -16.03
C GLY A 94 19.27 10.89 -14.81
N SER A 95 18.13 10.37 -14.33
CA SER A 95 18.15 9.42 -13.22
C SER A 95 18.82 8.11 -13.68
N PRO A 96 19.85 7.62 -12.98
CA PRO A 96 20.49 6.34 -13.33
C PRO A 96 19.60 5.13 -12.99
N SER A 97 18.45 5.37 -12.36
CA SER A 97 17.55 4.36 -11.82
C SER A 97 16.32 4.15 -12.68
N THR A 98 16.07 2.91 -13.11
CA THR A 98 14.79 2.52 -13.71
C THR A 98 13.77 2.22 -12.62
N TYR A 99 12.70 3.02 -12.53
CA TYR A 99 11.59 2.82 -11.58
C TYR A 99 10.50 1.91 -12.13
N SER A 100 9.93 1.06 -11.26
CA SER A 100 8.76 0.24 -11.59
C SER A 100 7.50 1.12 -11.75
N SER A 101 6.47 0.61 -12.45
CA SER A 101 5.18 1.31 -12.56
C SER A 101 4.60 1.65 -11.19
N TYR A 102 4.73 0.72 -10.24
CA TYR A 102 4.21 0.88 -8.89
C TYR A 102 4.96 1.99 -8.13
N GLU A 103 6.30 1.99 -8.12
CA GLU A 103 7.08 3.02 -7.43
C GLU A 103 6.77 4.42 -7.99
N MET A 104 6.67 4.55 -9.31
CA MET A 104 6.30 5.81 -9.95
C MET A 104 4.87 6.24 -9.63
N LEU A 105 3.90 5.32 -9.72
CA LEU A 105 2.51 5.62 -9.38
C LEU A 105 2.37 6.03 -7.91
N ALA A 106 2.93 5.25 -6.98
CA ALA A 106 2.86 5.54 -5.56
C ALA A 106 3.54 6.88 -5.22
N GLY A 107 4.70 7.17 -5.83
CA GLY A 107 5.37 8.47 -5.68
C GLY A 107 4.55 9.63 -6.24
N HIS A 108 3.93 9.44 -7.40
CA HIS A 108 3.04 10.43 -8.01
C HIS A 108 1.80 10.69 -7.16
N VAL A 109 1.19 9.65 -6.59
CA VAL A 109 0.06 9.77 -5.66
C VAL A 109 0.47 10.54 -4.43
N TRP A 110 1.61 10.20 -3.80
CA TRP A 110 2.10 10.90 -2.61
C TRP A 110 2.27 12.40 -2.88
N ARG A 111 2.92 12.73 -4.00
CA ARG A 111 3.15 14.10 -4.45
C ARG A 111 1.84 14.83 -4.71
N CYS A 112 0.91 14.22 -5.46
CA CYS A 112 -0.39 14.83 -5.77
C CYS A 112 -1.22 15.08 -4.51
N SER A 113 -1.21 14.15 -3.54
CA SER A 113 -1.89 14.35 -2.26
C SER A 113 -1.28 15.48 -1.43
N CYS A 114 0.04 15.65 -1.44
CA CYS A 114 0.69 16.81 -0.79
C CYS A 114 0.23 18.13 -1.41
N LYS A 115 0.22 18.21 -2.75
CA LYS A 115 -0.26 19.40 -3.48
C LYS A 115 -1.74 19.68 -3.24
N ALA A 116 -2.57 18.65 -3.28
CA ALA A 116 -4.01 18.75 -3.12
C ALA A 116 -4.41 19.24 -1.72
N ARG A 117 -3.64 18.84 -0.70
CA ARG A 117 -3.80 19.27 0.70
C ARG A 117 -3.13 20.61 1.01
N ASN A 118 -2.47 21.22 0.03
CA ASN A 118 -1.71 22.46 0.19
C ASN A 118 -0.79 22.44 1.43
N LEU A 119 -0.01 21.36 1.57
CA LEU A 119 0.85 21.20 2.73
C LEU A 119 1.93 22.30 2.77
N PRO A 120 2.28 22.83 3.95
CA PRO A 120 3.45 23.69 4.11
C PRO A 120 4.72 23.04 3.54
N ASP A 121 5.60 23.83 2.94
CA ASP A 121 6.86 23.30 2.37
C ASP A 121 7.69 22.57 3.43
N ASP A 122 7.69 23.02 4.67
CA ASP A 122 8.43 22.43 5.78
C ASP A 122 7.68 21.26 6.47
N GLN A 123 6.49 20.88 6.01
CA GLN A 123 5.69 19.81 6.61
C GLN A 123 6.31 18.43 6.35
N LEU A 124 6.56 17.65 7.41
CA LEU A 124 6.87 16.23 7.25
C LEU A 124 5.59 15.46 6.92
N THR A 125 5.66 14.57 5.94
CA THR A 125 4.61 13.62 5.59
C THR A 125 5.18 12.21 5.61
N LYS A 126 4.37 11.25 6.09
CA LYS A 126 4.69 9.82 6.12
C LYS A 126 3.73 9.10 5.18
N MET A 127 4.26 8.28 4.27
CA MET A 127 3.46 7.35 3.48
C MET A 127 3.55 5.95 4.08
N TYR A 128 2.43 5.27 4.27
CA TYR A 128 2.34 3.91 4.79
C TYR A 128 2.11 2.93 3.65
N ILE A 129 3.04 2.00 3.43
CA ILE A 129 3.00 1.04 2.32
C ILE A 129 2.89 -0.38 2.86
N ALA A 130 1.78 -1.06 2.55
CA ALA A 130 1.62 -2.48 2.84
C ALA A 130 2.64 -3.30 2.03
N THR A 131 3.44 -4.11 2.71
CA THR A 131 4.55 -4.89 2.12
C THR A 131 4.39 -6.36 2.46
N ASP A 132 4.20 -7.20 1.45
CA ASP A 132 4.14 -8.66 1.64
C ASP A 132 5.53 -9.22 1.96
N GLY A 133 5.66 -9.83 3.13
CA GLY A 133 6.88 -10.45 3.63
C GLY A 133 7.15 -11.86 3.11
N ARG A 134 6.19 -12.52 2.45
CA ARG A 134 6.32 -13.93 1.99
C ARG A 134 7.57 -14.18 1.14
N SER A 135 7.90 -13.24 0.25
CA SER A 135 9.07 -13.32 -0.63
C SER A 135 10.36 -12.77 -0.02
N ARG A 136 10.27 -12.12 1.15
CA ARG A 136 11.35 -11.36 1.79
C ARG A 136 11.97 -12.13 2.97
N LEU A 137 11.13 -12.84 3.72
CA LEU A 137 11.57 -13.66 4.85
C LEU A 137 12.48 -14.81 4.42
N ARG A 138 13.38 -15.22 5.30
CA ARG A 138 14.27 -16.38 5.17
C ARG A 138 14.15 -17.27 6.42
N PRO A 139 14.03 -18.61 6.25
CA PRO A 139 13.65 -19.29 5.00
C PRO A 139 12.30 -18.76 4.47
N LEU A 140 12.04 -18.95 3.17
CA LEU A 140 10.76 -18.56 2.58
C LEU A 140 9.61 -19.28 3.28
N LEU A 141 8.48 -18.60 3.44
CA LEU A 141 7.28 -19.23 3.96
C LEU A 141 6.76 -20.28 2.96
N PRO A 142 6.13 -21.37 3.43
CA PRO A 142 5.54 -22.37 2.56
C PRO A 142 4.55 -21.76 1.56
N ALA A 143 4.54 -22.30 0.34
CA ALA A 143 3.48 -22.01 -0.61
C ALA A 143 2.13 -22.33 0.04
N GLY A 144 1.16 -21.43 -0.14
CA GLY A 144 -0.15 -21.57 0.52
C GLY A 144 -0.20 -21.14 1.99
N TYR A 145 0.86 -20.53 2.56
CA TYR A 145 0.82 -19.98 3.93
C TYR A 145 -0.44 -19.15 4.16
N PHE A 146 -1.27 -19.62 5.10
CA PHE A 146 -2.57 -19.06 5.40
C PHE A 146 -2.51 -18.27 6.71
N GLY A 147 -2.45 -16.95 6.58
CA GLY A 147 -2.31 -16.03 7.70
C GLY A 147 -2.00 -14.62 7.23
N ASN A 148 -1.44 -13.79 8.12
CA ASN A 148 -1.01 -12.44 7.79
C ASN A 148 0.51 -12.40 7.65
N VAL A 149 1.00 -11.87 6.52
CA VAL A 149 2.43 -11.59 6.30
C VAL A 149 2.63 -10.18 5.75
N ILE A 150 1.75 -9.26 6.14
CA ILE A 150 1.82 -7.87 5.71
C ILE A 150 2.57 -7.05 6.76
N PHE A 151 3.75 -6.57 6.37
CA PHE A 151 4.54 -5.59 7.10
C PHE A 151 4.33 -4.20 6.49
N THR A 152 4.98 -3.17 7.05
CA THR A 152 4.84 -1.80 6.55
C THR A 152 6.16 -1.13 6.31
N ALA A 153 6.37 -0.65 5.08
CA ALA A 153 7.39 0.34 4.79
C ALA A 153 6.81 1.76 4.97
N THR A 154 7.54 2.64 5.65
CA THR A 154 7.10 4.02 5.87
C THR A 154 8.14 5.06 5.44
N PRO A 155 8.26 5.39 4.13
CA PRO A 155 9.05 6.53 3.73
C PRO A 155 8.49 7.83 4.34
N ILE A 156 9.40 8.70 4.78
CA ILE A 156 9.10 10.04 5.31
C ILE A 156 9.85 11.05 4.45
N ALA A 157 9.18 12.13 4.07
CA ALA A 157 9.79 13.22 3.32
C ALA A 157 9.16 14.57 3.70
N VAL A 158 9.86 15.64 3.34
CA VAL A 158 9.38 17.01 3.46
C VAL A 158 8.45 17.32 2.27
N ALA A 159 7.27 17.87 2.54
CA ALA A 159 6.25 18.08 1.52
C ALA A 159 6.72 19.02 0.40
N GLY A 160 7.46 20.09 0.74
CA GLY A 160 8.04 21.01 -0.24
C GLY A 160 8.94 20.30 -1.25
N ASP A 161 9.77 19.36 -0.80
CA ASP A 161 10.62 18.54 -1.69
C ASP A 161 9.79 17.66 -2.61
N LEU A 162 8.75 17.02 -2.09
CA LEU A 162 7.85 16.17 -2.89
C LEU A 162 7.12 16.99 -3.96
N MET A 163 6.63 18.18 -3.61
CA MET A 163 5.81 19.01 -4.48
C MET A 163 6.62 19.73 -5.57
N SER A 164 7.79 20.26 -5.21
CA SER A 164 8.65 21.06 -6.10
C SER A 164 9.48 20.20 -7.05
N ARG A 165 9.86 18.98 -6.64
CA ARG A 165 10.72 18.10 -7.44
C ARG A 165 9.90 17.15 -8.33
N PRO A 166 10.52 16.53 -9.35
CA PRO A 166 9.84 15.53 -10.17
C PRO A 166 9.40 14.29 -9.38
N ALA A 167 8.35 13.61 -9.85
CA ALA A 167 7.73 12.48 -9.14
C ALA A 167 8.68 11.30 -8.86
N TYR A 168 9.75 11.13 -9.65
CA TYR A 168 10.73 10.07 -9.42
C TYR A 168 11.54 10.24 -8.12
N VAL A 169 11.60 11.45 -7.56
CA VAL A 169 12.23 11.68 -6.25
C VAL A 169 11.42 10.98 -5.15
N ALA A 170 10.10 11.14 -5.19
CA ALA A 170 9.19 10.41 -4.31
C ALA A 170 9.29 8.89 -4.53
N ALA A 171 9.39 8.45 -5.79
CA ALA A 171 9.62 7.04 -6.14
C ALA A 171 10.94 6.50 -5.56
N GLY A 172 12.00 7.32 -5.53
CA GLY A 172 13.28 7.02 -4.89
C GLY A 172 13.14 6.78 -3.39
N CYS A 173 12.42 7.64 -2.68
CA CYS A 173 12.14 7.46 -1.25
C CYS A 173 11.38 6.14 -0.98
N ILE A 174 10.39 5.84 -1.82
CA ILE A 174 9.59 4.61 -1.74
C ILE A 174 10.47 3.38 -1.98
N ARG A 175 11.31 3.41 -3.02
CA ARG A 175 12.27 2.34 -3.32
C ARG A 175 13.18 2.04 -2.13
N GLN A 176 13.79 3.07 -1.56
CA GLN A 176 14.71 2.91 -0.43
C GLN A 176 14.00 2.29 0.78
N ALA A 177 12.79 2.77 1.09
CA ALA A 177 12.00 2.20 2.18
C ALA A 177 11.62 0.74 1.93
N LEU A 178 11.22 0.37 0.70
CA LEU A 178 10.90 -1.01 0.33
C LEU A 178 12.13 -1.93 0.27
N ALA A 179 13.29 -1.40 -0.13
CA ALA A 179 14.55 -2.16 -0.17
C ALA A 179 15.03 -2.52 1.23
N ARG A 180 14.77 -1.67 2.22
CA ARG A 180 15.10 -1.92 3.64
C ARG A 180 14.27 -3.05 4.28
N MET A 181 13.12 -3.40 3.72
CA MET A 181 12.26 -4.47 4.25
C MET A 181 12.78 -5.87 3.87
N ASP A 182 14.02 -6.19 4.23
CA ASP A 182 14.62 -7.51 4.06
C ASP A 182 14.32 -8.43 5.26
N ASP A 183 14.82 -9.67 5.24
CA ASP A 183 14.55 -10.65 6.31
C ASP A 183 14.92 -10.11 7.70
N ASP A 184 16.11 -9.52 7.85
CA ASP A 184 16.57 -8.96 9.12
C ASP A 184 15.62 -7.89 9.64
N TYR A 185 15.17 -6.98 8.77
CA TYR A 185 14.22 -5.94 9.16
C TYR A 185 12.86 -6.53 9.56
N LEU A 186 12.35 -7.52 8.81
CA LEU A 186 11.06 -8.15 9.09
C LEU A 186 11.10 -8.96 10.40
N ARG A 187 12.19 -9.71 10.66
CA ARG A 187 12.41 -10.45 11.91
C ARG A 187 12.57 -9.51 13.09
N SER A 188 13.32 -8.42 12.92
CA SER A 188 13.42 -7.36 13.92
C SER A 188 12.05 -6.75 14.25
N ALA A 189 11.17 -6.60 13.26
CA ALA A 189 9.83 -6.06 13.48
C ALA A 189 8.96 -7.00 14.33
N LEU A 190 9.07 -8.31 14.13
CA LEU A 190 8.38 -9.31 14.97
C LEU A 190 8.84 -9.20 16.42
N ASP A 191 10.15 -9.17 16.65
CA ASP A 191 10.71 -8.98 17.99
C ASP A 191 10.32 -7.65 18.61
N TYR A 192 10.28 -6.58 17.80
CA TYR A 192 9.86 -5.27 18.27
C TYR A 192 8.43 -5.30 18.77
N LEU A 193 7.53 -5.98 18.05
CA LEU A 193 6.13 -6.12 18.43
C LEU A 193 5.96 -6.97 19.70
N GLU A 194 6.76 -8.03 19.86
CA GLU A 194 6.70 -8.93 21.03
C GLU A 194 6.93 -8.19 22.37
N ILE A 195 7.74 -7.13 22.36
CA ILE A 195 8.06 -6.34 23.56
C ILE A 195 7.13 -5.13 23.79
N GLN A 196 6.10 -4.94 22.96
CA GLN A 196 5.20 -3.79 23.10
C GLN A 196 4.17 -4.04 24.21
N PRO A 197 3.88 -3.04 25.06
CA PRO A 197 2.95 -3.20 26.17
C PRO A 197 1.49 -3.35 25.72
N ASP A 198 1.14 -2.78 24.56
CA ASP A 198 -0.21 -2.83 23.99
C ASP A 198 -0.15 -2.85 22.46
N LEU A 199 -0.44 -4.01 21.87
CA LEU A 199 -0.54 -4.17 20.42
C LEU A 199 -1.77 -3.46 19.83
N GLY A 200 -2.83 -3.26 20.63
CA GLY A 200 -4.04 -2.54 20.22
C GLY A 200 -3.76 -1.08 19.90
N ALA A 201 -2.89 -0.42 20.67
CA ALA A 201 -2.46 0.95 20.42
C ALA A 201 -1.69 1.13 19.09
N LEU A 202 -1.12 0.04 18.54
CA LEU A 202 -0.38 0.06 17.27
C LEU A 202 -1.29 -0.19 16.06
N VAL A 203 -2.56 -0.58 16.30
CA VAL A 203 -3.54 -0.75 15.24
C VAL A 203 -3.80 0.59 14.57
N ARG A 204 -3.55 0.63 13.26
CA ARG A 204 -3.73 1.83 12.46
C ARG A 204 -5.21 2.08 12.24
N GLY A 205 -5.58 3.35 12.35
CA GLY A 205 -6.95 3.81 12.11
C GLY A 205 -6.97 5.16 11.41
N ALA A 206 -8.10 5.86 11.51
CA ALA A 206 -8.29 7.18 10.91
C ALA A 206 -7.18 8.18 11.26
N HIS A 207 -6.66 8.13 12.49
CA HIS A 207 -5.61 9.02 12.97
C HIS A 207 -4.26 8.83 12.26
N THR A 208 -4.02 7.67 11.65
CA THR A 208 -2.75 7.30 11.01
C THR A 208 -2.62 7.85 9.60
N PHE A 209 -3.70 7.78 8.81
CA PHE A 209 -3.70 8.14 7.39
C PHE A 209 -4.19 9.56 7.11
N ARG A 210 -4.77 10.24 8.11
CA ARG A 210 -5.21 11.62 7.95
C ARG A 210 -4.06 12.54 7.55
N CYS A 211 -4.40 13.65 6.89
CA CYS A 211 -3.48 14.76 6.61
C CYS A 211 -2.56 15.06 7.81
N PRO A 212 -1.23 15.14 7.64
CA PRO A 212 -0.48 15.22 6.37
C PRO A 212 -0.05 13.86 5.77
N ASN A 213 -0.45 12.74 6.36
CA ASN A 213 0.04 11.40 6.04
C ASN A 213 -0.85 10.70 5.02
N ILE A 214 -0.41 9.55 4.48
CA ILE A 214 -1.21 8.79 3.51
C ILE A 214 -0.89 7.30 3.61
N GLY A 215 -1.88 6.43 3.40
CA GLY A 215 -1.68 5.00 3.23
C GLY A 215 -1.92 4.59 1.79
N ILE A 216 -1.08 3.70 1.26
CA ILE A 216 -1.28 3.07 -0.04
C ILE A 216 -1.09 1.56 0.06
N THR A 217 -2.05 0.82 -0.47
CA THR A 217 -1.98 -0.63 -0.60
C THR A 217 -2.19 -1.01 -2.06
N SER A 218 -1.46 -2.01 -2.54
CA SER A 218 -1.51 -2.43 -3.92
C SER A 218 -2.07 -3.84 -4.02
N TRP A 219 -3.16 -3.98 -4.77
CA TRP A 219 -3.74 -5.26 -5.15
C TRP A 219 -3.31 -5.65 -6.57
N ALA A 220 -2.42 -4.89 -7.20
CA ALA A 220 -2.00 -5.10 -8.59
C ALA A 220 -1.33 -6.46 -8.85
N ARG A 221 -0.82 -7.13 -7.81
CA ARG A 221 -0.23 -8.48 -7.89
C ARG A 221 -1.12 -9.57 -7.31
N LEU A 222 -2.30 -9.21 -6.81
CA LEU A 222 -3.25 -10.16 -6.26
C LEU A 222 -4.17 -10.70 -7.36
N PRO A 223 -4.54 -11.99 -7.32
CA PRO A 223 -5.41 -12.63 -8.32
C PRO A 223 -6.89 -12.24 -8.13
N ILE A 224 -7.18 -10.94 -8.10
CA ILE A 224 -8.51 -10.41 -7.73
C ILE A 224 -9.58 -10.63 -8.80
N HIS A 225 -9.18 -10.98 -10.02
CA HIS A 225 -10.09 -11.21 -11.15
C HIS A 225 -10.21 -12.70 -11.51
N ASP A 226 -9.70 -13.62 -10.70
CA ASP A 226 -9.69 -15.06 -11.02
C ASP A 226 -10.95 -15.79 -10.53
N ALA A 227 -11.72 -15.16 -9.63
CA ALA A 227 -12.93 -15.72 -9.05
C ALA A 227 -14.09 -15.81 -10.06
N ASP A 228 -14.16 -16.92 -10.79
CA ASP A 228 -15.27 -17.21 -11.71
C ASP A 228 -16.05 -18.42 -11.20
N PHE A 229 -17.32 -18.19 -10.91
CA PHE A 229 -18.23 -19.17 -10.30
C PHE A 229 -19.05 -19.95 -11.35
N GLY A 230 -18.72 -19.83 -12.63
CA GLY A 230 -19.45 -20.41 -13.76
C GLY A 230 -20.21 -19.38 -14.61
N TRP A 231 -20.16 -18.10 -14.23
CA TRP A 231 -20.77 -16.98 -14.97
C TRP A 231 -19.74 -16.03 -15.59
N GLY A 232 -18.47 -16.44 -15.63
CA GLY A 232 -17.37 -15.63 -16.12
C GLY A 232 -16.65 -14.87 -15.00
N ARG A 233 -15.50 -14.31 -15.37
CA ARG A 233 -14.62 -13.53 -14.47
C ARG A 233 -15.26 -12.19 -14.12
N PRO A 234 -14.97 -11.61 -12.94
CA PRO A 234 -15.54 -10.33 -12.53
C PRO A 234 -15.09 -9.21 -13.46
N VAL A 235 -16.05 -8.37 -13.87
CA VAL A 235 -15.79 -7.15 -14.66
C VAL A 235 -15.06 -6.06 -13.87
N PHE A 236 -15.12 -6.13 -12.54
CA PHE A 236 -14.43 -5.22 -11.61
C PHE A 236 -14.26 -5.90 -10.25
N MET A 237 -13.13 -5.67 -9.60
CA MET A 237 -12.91 -5.99 -8.19
C MET A 237 -12.23 -4.80 -7.51
N GLY A 238 -12.76 -4.38 -6.36
CA GLY A 238 -12.24 -3.27 -5.59
C GLY A 238 -12.71 -3.30 -4.13
N PRO A 239 -12.25 -2.33 -3.31
CA PRO A 239 -12.69 -2.22 -1.93
C PRO A 239 -14.20 -1.90 -1.87
N GLY A 240 -14.93 -2.54 -0.95
CA GLY A 240 -16.37 -2.30 -0.71
C GLY A 240 -16.68 -0.97 0.02
N GLY A 241 -15.79 0.01 -0.08
CA GLY A 241 -15.77 1.24 0.68
C GLY A 241 -14.36 1.54 1.21
N ILE A 242 -14.01 2.82 1.33
CA ILE A 242 -12.74 3.27 1.93
C ILE A 242 -13.06 3.96 3.25
N ALA A 243 -12.67 3.33 4.35
CA ALA A 243 -13.09 3.74 5.70
C ALA A 243 -12.43 5.03 6.21
N TYR A 244 -11.22 5.35 5.71
CA TYR A 244 -10.40 6.43 6.25
C TYR A 244 -9.94 7.38 5.15
N GLU A 245 -10.00 8.67 5.45
CA GLU A 245 -9.34 9.71 4.67
C GLU A 245 -7.83 9.43 4.58
N GLY A 246 -7.27 9.65 3.41
CA GLY A 246 -5.85 9.40 3.12
C GLY A 246 -5.50 7.94 2.87
N LEU A 247 -6.46 7.03 2.72
CA LEU A 247 -6.20 5.65 2.29
C LEU A 247 -6.44 5.49 0.77
N ALA A 248 -5.50 4.83 0.10
CA ALA A 248 -5.53 4.56 -1.33
C ALA A 248 -5.27 3.08 -1.65
N PHE A 249 -5.93 2.59 -2.70
CA PHE A 249 -5.81 1.23 -3.25
C PHE A 249 -5.40 1.30 -4.72
N VAL A 250 -4.35 0.58 -5.09
CA VAL A 250 -3.97 0.37 -6.50
C VAL A 250 -4.58 -0.94 -6.97
N LEU A 251 -5.42 -0.87 -8.00
CA LEU A 251 -6.17 -1.98 -8.58
C LEU A 251 -5.61 -2.30 -9.98
N PRO A 252 -5.39 -3.58 -10.32
CA PRO A 252 -5.05 -4.00 -11.68
C PRO A 252 -6.27 -3.85 -12.61
N SER A 253 -6.01 -3.75 -13.91
CA SER A 253 -7.05 -3.83 -14.92
C SER A 253 -7.68 -5.23 -15.01
N PRO A 254 -9.01 -5.37 -15.13
CA PRO A 254 -9.67 -6.65 -15.38
C PRO A 254 -9.34 -7.22 -16.78
N SER A 255 -8.98 -6.36 -17.75
CA SER A 255 -8.68 -6.77 -19.13
C SER A 255 -7.21 -7.12 -19.37
N GLY A 256 -6.33 -6.90 -18.39
CA GLY A 256 -4.89 -7.13 -18.54
C GLY A 256 -4.19 -6.14 -19.49
N ASP A 257 -4.82 -5.02 -19.85
CA ASP A 257 -4.28 -3.98 -20.75
C ASP A 257 -3.08 -3.20 -20.17
N GLY A 258 -2.69 -3.50 -18.93
CA GLY A 258 -1.59 -2.85 -18.22
C GLY A 258 -1.96 -1.50 -17.60
N SER A 259 -3.23 -1.09 -17.63
CA SER A 259 -3.71 0.05 -16.86
C SER A 259 -3.80 -0.28 -15.36
N LEU A 260 -3.73 0.78 -14.55
CA LEU A 260 -3.91 0.70 -13.10
C LEU A 260 -4.94 1.73 -12.67
N SER A 261 -5.88 1.31 -11.83
CA SER A 261 -6.83 2.20 -11.19
C SER A 261 -6.39 2.52 -9.75
N LEU A 262 -6.57 3.76 -9.33
CA LEU A 262 -6.34 4.24 -7.98
C LEU A 262 -7.70 4.58 -7.36
N ALA A 263 -8.16 3.78 -6.40
CA ALA A 263 -9.27 4.15 -5.53
C ALA A 263 -8.72 4.88 -4.30
N ILE A 264 -9.15 6.10 -4.02
CA ILE A 264 -8.61 6.92 -2.93
C ILE A 264 -9.71 7.69 -2.19
N SER A 265 -9.56 7.84 -0.88
CA SER A 265 -10.38 8.74 -0.06
C SER A 265 -9.59 9.97 0.35
N LEU A 266 -10.13 11.16 0.08
CA LEU A 266 -9.61 12.46 0.52
C LEU A 266 -10.78 13.35 0.94
N GLN A 267 -10.53 14.40 1.73
CA GLN A 267 -11.53 15.45 1.94
C GLN A 267 -12.04 16.00 0.61
N ALA A 268 -13.33 16.32 0.51
CA ALA A 268 -14.00 16.67 -0.73
C ALA A 268 -13.28 17.79 -1.51
N ASP A 269 -12.83 18.84 -0.80
CA ASP A 269 -12.16 19.99 -1.42
C ASP A 269 -10.78 19.60 -1.98
N HIS A 270 -10.07 18.69 -1.31
CA HIS A 270 -8.80 18.16 -1.78
C HIS A 270 -8.99 17.23 -3.00
N MET A 271 -10.11 16.52 -3.12
CA MET A 271 -10.34 15.56 -4.20
C MET A 271 -10.35 16.23 -5.58
N VAL A 272 -10.92 17.43 -5.68
CA VAL A 272 -10.97 18.21 -6.92
C VAL A 272 -9.57 18.57 -7.39
N LEU A 273 -8.73 19.07 -6.48
CA LEU A 273 -7.34 19.41 -6.75
C LEU A 273 -6.49 18.16 -7.03
N PHE A 274 -6.72 17.08 -6.28
CA PHE A 274 -6.04 15.81 -6.47
C PHE A 274 -6.26 15.27 -7.88
N LYS A 275 -7.51 15.23 -8.36
CA LYS A 275 -7.83 14.80 -9.74
C LYS A 275 -7.06 15.61 -10.77
N LYS A 276 -7.00 16.93 -10.61
CA LYS A 276 -6.25 17.83 -11.52
C LYS A 276 -4.77 17.47 -11.55
N TYR A 277 -4.13 17.37 -10.38
CA TYR A 277 -2.70 17.04 -10.29
C TYR A 277 -2.37 15.60 -10.71
N PHE A 278 -3.29 14.67 -10.47
CA PHE A 278 -3.09 13.26 -10.78
C PHE A 278 -2.98 13.01 -12.29
N TYR A 279 -3.75 13.73 -13.11
CA TYR A 279 -3.69 13.61 -14.57
C TYR A 279 -2.69 14.57 -15.25
N ASP A 280 -1.95 15.38 -14.48
CA ASP A 280 -0.87 16.24 -14.96
C ASP A 280 0.44 15.43 -15.17
N ILE A 281 0.38 14.49 -16.11
CA ILE A 281 1.40 13.46 -16.45
C ILE A 281 2.15 13.77 -17.73
#